data_AF-A0A948NIC4-F1
#
_entry.id   AF-A0A948NIC4-F1
#
_cell.length_a   1.000
_cell.length_b   1.000
_cell.length_c   1.000
_cell.angle_alpha   90.00
_cell.angle_beta   90.00
_cell.angle_gamma   90.00
#
_symmetry.space_group_name_H-M   'P 1'
#
loop_
_entity.id
_entity.type
_entity.pdbx_description
1 polymer ?
#
loop_
_entity_poly.entity_id
_entity_poly.type
_entity_poly.pdbx_seq_one_letter_code
_entity_poly.pdbx_strand_id
1 'polypeptide(L)'
;MCQHLTNRIEKALTLHPEVKEVHLVGGVSANIHLRTLTEETINPLLLRVPKQIRYCTDNAAMIGTAACFLKQERANEAFEEFETTASLSLNEVVKC
;
A
#
# COMPACT_ATOMS: atom_id res chain seq x y z
N MET A 1 -11.38 -2.07 -16.95
CA MET A 1 -11.09 -1.61 -15.57
C MET A 1 -9.62 -1.86 -15.20
N CYS A 2 -9.13 -3.11 -15.18
CA CYS A 2 -7.74 -3.41 -14.81
C CYS A 2 -6.69 -2.64 -15.63
N GLN A 3 -6.87 -2.53 -16.95
CA GLN A 3 -5.98 -1.73 -17.81
C GLN A 3 -5.88 -0.27 -17.39
N HIS A 4 -6.98 0.34 -16.93
CA HIS A 4 -6.94 1.72 -16.47
C HIS A 4 -6.07 1.86 -15.21
N LEU A 5 -6.14 0.89 -14.31
CA LEU A 5 -5.32 0.86 -13.10
C LEU A 5 -3.84 0.69 -13.44
N THR A 6 -3.48 -0.23 -14.33
CA THR A 6 -2.09 -0.45 -14.71
C THR A 6 -1.48 0.72 -15.48
N ASN A 7 -2.24 1.39 -16.35
CA ASN A 7 -1.78 2.63 -17.01
C ASN A 7 -1.48 3.75 -16.00
N ARG A 8 -2.21 3.82 -14.87
CA ARG A 8 -1.91 4.80 -13.81
C ARG A 8 -0.63 4.45 -13.06
N ILE A 9 -0.36 3.15 -12.84
CA ILE A 9 0.87 2.66 -12.22
C ILE A 9 2.07 3.02 -13.13
N GLU A 10 2.00 2.70 -14.42
CA GLU A 10 3.05 3.04 -15.39
C GLU A 10 3.37 4.54 -15.42
N LYS A 11 2.32 5.38 -15.42
CA LYS A 11 2.50 6.84 -15.35
C LYS A 11 3.19 7.27 -14.05
N ALA A 12 2.83 6.67 -12.91
CA ALA A 12 3.48 6.98 -11.64
C ALA A 12 4.95 6.57 -11.63
N LEU A 13 5.29 5.40 -12.18
CA LEU A 13 6.68 4.92 -12.32
C LEU A 13 7.50 5.82 -13.26
N THR A 14 6.88 6.40 -14.28
CA THR A 14 7.54 7.38 -15.16
C THR A 14 7.87 8.69 -14.41
N LEU A 15 7.01 9.11 -13.48
CA LEU A 15 7.22 10.30 -12.65
C LEU A 15 8.21 10.05 -11.50
N HIS A 16 8.36 8.79 -11.08
CA HIS A 16 9.17 8.37 -9.94
C HIS A 16 10.14 7.23 -10.34
N PRO A 17 11.15 7.51 -11.18
CA PRO A 17 12.07 6.50 -11.70
C PRO A 17 12.96 5.85 -10.63
N GLU A 18 13.01 6.41 -9.42
CA GLU A 18 13.74 5.88 -8.27
C GLU A 18 13.06 4.66 -7.61
N VAL A 19 11.78 4.41 -7.92
CA VAL A 19 11.00 3.30 -7.36
C VAL A 19 11.57 1.96 -7.82
N LYS A 20 11.72 1.03 -6.87
CA LYS A 20 12.33 -0.29 -7.09
C LYS A 20 11.33 -1.45 -7.09
N GLU A 21 10.15 -1.22 -6.53
CA GLU A 21 9.11 -2.24 -6.36
C GLU A 21 7.74 -1.60 -6.22
N VAL A 22 6.70 -2.34 -6.60
CA VAL A 22 5.30 -1.91 -6.50
C VAL A 22 4.57 -2.84 -5.54
N HIS A 23 3.79 -2.27 -4.61
CA HIS A 23 2.95 -3.02 -3.69
C HIS A 23 1.49 -2.87 -4.09
N LEU A 24 0.81 -3.98 -4.37
CA LEU A 24 -0.61 -4.01 -4.74
C LEU A 24 -1.43 -4.60 -3.58
N VAL A 25 -2.21 -3.75 -2.93
CA VAL A 25 -2.98 -4.03 -1.70
C VAL A 25 -4.46 -3.66 -1.85
N GLY A 26 -5.28 -3.96 -0.84
CA GLY A 26 -6.74 -3.76 -0.86
C GLY A 26 -7.51 -4.96 -1.39
N GLY A 27 -8.83 -5.02 -1.19
CA GLY A 27 -9.62 -6.22 -1.51
C GLY A 27 -9.51 -6.66 -2.97
N VAL A 28 -9.45 -5.71 -3.91
CA VAL A 28 -9.31 -5.97 -5.35
C VAL A 28 -7.92 -6.52 -5.71
N SER A 29 -6.90 -6.34 -4.86
CA SER A 29 -5.58 -6.96 -5.06
C SER A 29 -5.63 -8.49 -5.03
N ALA A 30 -6.70 -9.11 -4.53
CA ALA A 30 -6.89 -10.56 -4.62
C ALA A 30 -7.21 -11.04 -6.06
N ASN A 31 -7.52 -10.14 -6.99
CA ASN A 31 -7.83 -10.47 -8.37
C ASN A 31 -6.58 -10.94 -9.14
N ILE A 32 -6.58 -12.20 -9.58
CA ILE A 32 -5.44 -12.81 -10.28
C ILE A 32 -5.12 -12.08 -11.59
N HIS A 33 -6.14 -11.72 -12.37
CA HIS A 33 -5.94 -11.02 -13.64
C HIS A 33 -5.28 -9.64 -13.46
N LEU A 34 -5.66 -8.89 -12.41
CA LEU A 34 -5.00 -7.63 -12.07
C LEU A 34 -3.54 -7.83 -11.67
N ARG A 35 -3.23 -8.88 -10.88
CA ARG A 35 -1.85 -9.21 -10.49
C ARG A 35 -0.99 -9.50 -11.72
N THR A 36 -1.43 -10.41 -12.58
CA THR A 36 -0.71 -10.78 -13.81
C THR A 36 -0.46 -9.56 -14.69
N LEU A 37 -1.49 -8.76 -14.97
CA LEU A 37 -1.35 -7.58 -15.80
C LEU A 37 -0.39 -6.55 -15.19
N THR A 38 -0.42 -6.38 -13.86
CA THR A 38 0.48 -5.46 -13.16
C THR A 38 1.92 -5.95 -13.23
N GLU A 39 2.17 -7.23 -12.97
CA GLU A 39 3.50 -7.85 -13.05
C GLU A 39 4.12 -7.66 -14.44
N GLU A 40 3.34 -7.91 -15.50
CA GLU A 40 3.76 -7.69 -16.88
C GLU A 40 4.05 -6.22 -17.19
N THR A 41 3.21 -5.31 -16.67
CA THR A 41 3.33 -3.85 -16.90
C THR A 41 4.59 -3.27 -16.26
N ILE A 42 4.96 -3.74 -15.06
CA ILE A 42 6.04 -3.12 -14.28
C ILE A 42 7.41 -3.79 -14.47
N ASN A 43 7.48 -4.90 -15.20
CA ASN A 43 8.72 -5.64 -15.43
C ASN A 43 9.83 -4.70 -15.95
N PRO A 44 11.05 -4.70 -15.36
CA PRO A 44 11.61 -5.70 -14.46
C PRO A 44 11.45 -5.41 -12.95
N LEU A 45 10.61 -4.47 -12.54
CA LEU A 45 10.38 -4.16 -11.13
C LEU A 45 9.65 -5.30 -10.42
N LEU A 46 9.90 -5.44 -9.11
CA LEU A 46 9.25 -6.46 -8.30
C LEU A 46 7.82 -6.07 -7.92
N LEU A 47 6.85 -6.95 -8.18
CA LEU A 47 5.51 -6.83 -7.63
C LEU A 47 5.42 -7.52 -6.26
N ARG A 48 4.89 -6.82 -5.26
CA ARG A 48 4.56 -7.38 -3.94
C ARG A 48 3.05 -7.36 -3.70
N VAL A 49 2.53 -8.51 -3.28
CA VAL A 49 1.12 -8.70 -2.91
C VAL A 49 1.03 -9.50 -1.61
N PRO A 50 -0.03 -9.31 -0.79
CA PRO A 50 -0.26 -10.17 0.36
C PRO A 50 -0.37 -11.65 -0.07
N LYS A 51 0.38 -12.53 0.61
CA LYS A 51 0.43 -13.97 0.30
C LYS A 51 -0.91 -14.68 0.52
N GLN A 52 -1.73 -14.18 1.44
CA GLN A 52 -3.03 -14.77 1.77
C GLN A 52 -4.13 -13.74 1.56
N ILE A 53 -5.25 -14.16 0.97
CA ILE A 53 -6.40 -13.29 0.65
C ILE A 53 -6.95 -12.59 1.90
N ARG A 54 -6.90 -13.23 3.08
CA ARG A 54 -7.35 -12.64 4.35
C ARG A 54 -6.59 -11.37 4.76
N TYR A 55 -5.45 -11.11 4.13
CA TYR A 55 -4.65 -9.90 4.35
C TYR A 55 -4.83 -8.86 3.23
N CYS A 56 -5.65 -9.13 2.21
CA CYS A 56 -5.95 -8.16 1.15
C CYS A 56 -7.05 -7.18 1.56
N THR A 57 -8.08 -7.65 2.27
CA THR A 57 -9.19 -6.80 2.76
C THR A 57 -8.85 -6.15 4.10
N ASP A 58 -9.62 -5.13 4.49
CA ASP A 58 -9.48 -4.50 5.80
C ASP A 58 -9.55 -5.55 6.91
N ASN A 59 -8.55 -5.55 7.78
CA ASN A 59 -8.43 -6.52 8.86
C ASN A 59 -7.70 -5.93 10.06
N ALA A 60 -7.96 -6.43 11.26
CA ALA A 60 -7.33 -5.94 12.48
C ALA A 60 -5.81 -6.19 12.52
N ALA A 61 -5.30 -7.18 11.77
CA ALA A 61 -3.87 -7.48 11.76
C ALA A 61 -3.06 -6.36 11.10
N MET A 62 -3.58 -5.69 10.05
CA MET A 62 -2.88 -4.56 9.42
C MET A 62 -2.78 -3.36 10.38
N ILE A 63 -3.83 -3.10 11.15
CA ILE A 63 -3.87 -2.03 12.16
C ILE A 63 -2.89 -2.33 13.29
N GLY A 64 -2.93 -3.54 13.86
CA GLY A 64 -2.00 -3.95 14.92
C GLY A 64 -0.54 -3.96 14.46
N THR A 65 -0.28 -4.36 13.22
CA THR A 65 1.08 -4.36 12.64
C THR A 65 1.59 -2.93 12.45
N ALA A 66 0.76 -2.03 11.89
CA ALA A 66 1.11 -0.62 11.74
C ALA A 66 1.43 0.03 13.10
N ALA A 67 0.62 -0.25 14.13
CA ALA A 67 0.88 0.23 15.49
C ALA A 67 2.20 -0.32 16.08
N CYS A 68 2.52 -1.59 15.80
CA CYS A 68 3.77 -2.21 16.23
C CYS A 68 4.99 -1.51 15.61
N PHE A 69 4.97 -1.27 14.29
CA PHE A 69 6.01 -0.52 13.60
C PHE A 69 6.10 0.92 14.08
N LEU A 70 4.96 1.61 14.22
CA LEU A 70 4.93 3.00 14.71
C LEU A 70 5.57 3.12 16.11
N LYS A 71 5.27 2.20 17.02
CA LYS A 71 5.89 2.15 18.35
C LYS A 71 7.40 1.88 18.27
N GLN A 72 7.84 0.99 17.37
CA GLN A 72 9.26 0.68 17.21
C GLN A 72 10.05 1.86 16.62
N GLU A 73 9.45 2.59 15.68
CA GLU A 73 10.12 3.66 14.93
C GLU A 73 10.04 5.02 15.63
N ARG A 74 8.94 5.31 16.34
CA ARG A 74 8.66 6.62 16.95
C ARG A 74 8.43 6.60 18.47
N ALA A 75 8.65 5.45 19.10
CA ALA A 75 8.61 5.26 20.55
C ALA A 75 7.38 5.89 21.22
N ASN A 76 7.55 7.01 21.94
CA ASN A 76 6.50 7.63 22.73
C ASN A 76 5.49 8.41 21.88
N GLU A 77 5.86 8.88 20.68
CA GLU A 77 4.94 9.58 19.76
C GLU A 77 3.79 8.66 19.30
N ALA A 78 4.02 7.34 19.32
CA ALA A 78 3.00 6.35 18.96
C ALA A 78 1.79 6.33 19.91
N PHE A 79 1.89 6.99 21.06
CA PHE A 79 0.82 7.09 22.06
C PHE A 79 0.20 8.48 22.15
N GLU A 80 0.57 9.40 21.25
CA GLU A 80 -0.10 10.71 21.17
C GLU A 80 -1.59 10.54 20.88
N GLU A 81 -2.39 11.36 21.54
CA GLU A 81 -3.83 11.40 21.28
C GLU A 81 -4.06 11.93 19.86
N PHE A 82 -5.00 11.31 19.16
CA PHE A 82 -5.42 11.72 17.82
C PHE A 82 -6.93 11.75 17.73
N GLU A 83 -7.46 12.64 16.90
CA GLU A 83 -8.87 12.68 16.59
C GLU A 83 -9.18 11.79 15.38
N THR A 84 -10.30 11.08 15.46
CA THR A 84 -10.82 10.33 14.31
C THR A 84 -11.61 11.26 13.41
N THR A 85 -11.18 11.38 12.15
CA THR A 85 -11.93 12.12 11.12
C THR A 85 -12.33 11.16 9.99
N ALA A 86 -13.42 11.47 9.29
CA ALA A 86 -13.87 10.64 8.17
C ALA A 86 -12.90 10.66 6.97
N SER A 87 -12.15 11.75 6.84
CA SER A 87 -11.18 11.98 5.78
C SER A 87 -9.87 12.48 6.39
N LEU A 88 -8.96 11.55 6.64
CA LEU A 88 -7.63 11.83 7.17
C LEU A 88 -6.60 11.73 6.04
N SER A 89 -5.81 12.78 5.82
CA SER A 89 -4.75 12.74 4.82
C SER A 89 -3.53 12.01 5.36
N LEU A 90 -2.91 11.16 4.54
CA LEU A 90 -1.70 10.45 4.96
C LEU A 90 -0.56 11.41 5.32
N ASN A 91 -0.47 12.57 4.64
CA ASN A 91 0.56 13.58 4.90
C ASN A 91 0.41 14.25 6.28
N GLU A 92 -0.78 14.20 6.88
CA GLU A 92 -1.03 14.72 8.22
C GLU A 92 -0.56 13.73 9.30
N VAL A 93 -0.52 12.44 8.97
CA VAL A 93 -0.18 11.34 9.89
C VAL A 93 1.30 10.97 9.80
N VAL A 94 1.85 10.95 8.59
CA VAL A 94 3.24 10.59 8.32
C VAL A 94 3.95 11.84 7.82
N LYS A 95 4.67 12.52 8.71
CA LYS A 95 5.70 13.50 8.29
C LYS A 95 6.84 12.72 7.64
N CYS A 96 6.81 12.62 6.31
CA CYS A 96 7.94 12.16 5.49
C CYS A 96 9.02 13.24 5.43
#